data_AF-A0A438KIW4-F1
#
_entry.id   AF-A0A438KIW4-F1
#
_cell.length_a   1.000
_cell.length_b   1.000
_cell.length_c   1.000
_cell.angle_alpha   90.00
_cell.angle_beta   90.00
_cell.angle_gamma   90.00
#
_symmetry.space_group_name_H-M   'P 1'
#
loop_
_entity.id
_entity.type
_entity.pdbx_description
1 polymer ?
#
loop_
_entity_poly.entity_id
_entity_poly.type
_entity_poly.pdbx_seq_one_letter_code
_entity_poly.pdbx_strand_id
1 'polypeptide(L)'
;MLVSFCPCLWGKQGAFLLMDMRTHGAHQLEEDMWVYLSEQEKFSDFNSEGALIWHETNIPYAVWGPQSTRSLSLKYYPSEALKHNGSLYAHVFFARSGYPPDPNDPEYDKLAAFERTHPVVIYLPKSRADKRKSLLGNSKESDEVVKASEMVEDTQADSKDEGPVDWISYWKPNITINLVDDFTRYVCF
;
A
#
# COMPACT_ATOMS: atom_id res chain seq x y z
N MET A 1 -13.74 -5.48 -12.89
CA MET A 1 -12.79 -6.14 -13.80
C MET A 1 -11.41 -6.06 -13.14
N LEU A 2 -10.97 -7.12 -12.46
CA LEU A 2 -9.65 -7.16 -11.81
C LEU A 2 -8.60 -7.36 -12.89
N VAL A 3 -7.88 -6.29 -13.25
CA VAL A 3 -6.74 -6.38 -14.15
C VAL A 3 -5.53 -6.79 -13.32
N SER A 4 -5.23 -8.09 -13.32
CA SER A 4 -3.99 -8.63 -12.77
C SER A 4 -2.83 -8.17 -13.67
N PHE A 5 -2.01 -7.23 -13.19
CA PHE A 5 -0.80 -6.82 -13.90
C PHE A 5 0.29 -7.89 -13.72
N CYS A 6 0.71 -8.47 -14.84
CA CYS A 6 1.76 -9.47 -14.91
C CYS A 6 3.14 -8.85 -14.58
N PRO A 7 4.00 -9.47 -13.75
CA PRO A 7 5.27 -8.88 -13.31
C PRO A 7 6.33 -8.67 -14.41
N CYS A 8 6.12 -9.20 -15.63
CA CYS A 8 7.18 -9.31 -16.64
C CYS A 8 7.34 -8.11 -17.60
N LEU A 9 6.58 -7.02 -17.44
CA LEU A 9 6.62 -5.88 -18.37
C LEU A 9 7.08 -4.57 -17.72
N TRP A 10 8.26 -4.59 -17.09
CA TRP A 10 8.94 -3.37 -16.62
C TRP A 10 9.53 -2.50 -17.76
N GLY A 11 9.34 -2.90 -19.02
CA GLY A 11 10.05 -2.31 -20.17
C GLY A 11 9.42 -1.09 -20.82
N LYS A 12 8.08 -0.91 -20.80
CA LYS A 12 7.42 0.17 -21.58
C LYS A 12 6.13 0.74 -20.98
N GLN A 13 5.63 0.23 -19.87
CA GLN A 13 4.37 0.68 -19.27
C GLN A 13 4.69 1.20 -17.86
N GLY A 14 4.65 2.52 -17.68
CA GLY A 14 4.74 3.12 -16.34
C GLY A 14 3.64 2.57 -15.43
N ALA A 15 3.93 2.45 -14.14
CA ALA A 15 2.98 1.95 -13.16
C ALA A 15 1.94 3.04 -12.88
N PHE A 16 0.66 2.68 -12.90
CA PHE A 16 -0.38 3.58 -12.42
C PHE A 16 -0.47 3.50 -10.90
N LEU A 17 -0.38 4.66 -10.26
CA LEU A 17 -0.69 4.85 -8.85
C LEU A 17 -2.00 5.63 -8.77
N LEU A 18 -3.01 5.01 -8.19
CA LEU A 18 -4.24 5.67 -7.78
C LEU A 18 -4.10 6.03 -6.30
N MET A 19 -4.22 7.31 -5.99
CA MET A 19 -4.23 7.80 -4.62
C MET A 19 -5.61 8.38 -4.33
N ASP A 20 -6.25 7.90 -3.26
CA ASP A 20 -7.54 8.39 -2.82
C ASP A 20 -7.40 9.00 -1.42
N MET A 21 -7.89 10.22 -1.23
CA MET A 21 -7.92 10.88 0.07
C MET A 21 -9.35 11.03 0.55
N ARG A 22 -9.64 10.72 1.82
CA ARG A 22 -10.96 10.91 2.45
C ARG A 22 -10.86 11.60 3.81
N THR A 23 -11.76 12.53 4.08
CA THR A 23 -11.85 13.29 5.34
C THR A 23 -13.04 12.85 6.20
N HIS A 24 -12.85 12.69 7.51
CA HIS A 24 -13.91 12.42 8.49
C HIS A 24 -13.75 13.30 9.73
N GLY A 25 -14.76 14.14 10.07
CA GLY A 25 -14.71 14.95 11.30
C GLY A 25 -15.76 16.06 11.39
N ALA A 26 -15.66 16.91 12.43
CA ALA A 26 -16.65 17.93 12.80
C ALA A 26 -16.09 19.32 13.22
N HIS A 27 -14.82 19.64 12.96
CA HIS A 27 -14.25 20.95 13.31
C HIS A 27 -13.66 21.70 12.10
N GLN A 28 -13.68 23.03 12.17
CA GLN A 28 -13.20 23.96 11.14
C GLN A 28 -11.70 24.21 11.29
N LEU A 29 -10.90 23.15 11.21
CA LEU A 29 -9.47 23.24 10.98
C LEU A 29 -9.22 22.84 9.52
N GLU A 30 -8.44 23.64 8.83
CA GLU A 30 -8.01 23.40 7.46
C GLU A 30 -6.58 22.89 7.51
N GLU A 31 -6.32 21.79 6.82
CA GLU A 31 -5.02 21.14 6.75
C GLU A 31 -4.54 21.13 5.31
N ASP A 32 -3.23 21.19 5.14
CA ASP A 32 -2.56 21.00 3.88
C ASP A 32 -1.90 19.62 3.87
N MET A 33 -1.90 18.97 2.70
CA MET A 33 -1.35 17.63 2.50
C MET A 33 -0.32 17.66 1.38
N TRP A 34 0.82 17.04 1.64
CA TRP A 34 1.85 16.78 0.65
C TRP A 34 2.14 15.28 0.58
N VAL A 35 2.18 14.73 -0.63
CA VAL A 35 2.58 13.36 -0.87
C VAL A 35 3.83 13.37 -1.73
N TYR A 36 4.91 12.78 -1.19
CA TYR A 36 6.18 12.60 -1.88
C TYR A 36 6.41 11.12 -2.18
N LEU A 37 6.98 10.82 -3.34
CA LEU A 37 7.52 9.50 -3.64
C LEU A 37 9.03 9.54 -3.57
N SER A 38 9.62 8.66 -2.78
CA SER A 38 11.08 8.51 -2.66
C SER A 38 11.46 7.05 -2.43
N GLU A 39 12.68 6.71 -2.83
CA GLU A 39 13.28 5.39 -2.59
C GLU A 39 13.86 5.28 -1.16
N GLN A 40 13.94 6.40 -0.44
CA GLN A 40 14.45 6.47 0.92
C GLN A 40 13.32 6.18 1.93
N GLU A 41 13.63 5.47 3.02
CA GLU A 41 12.65 5.19 4.08
C GLU A 41 12.29 6.45 4.89
N LYS A 42 13.26 7.36 5.05
CA LYS A 42 13.06 8.68 5.65
C LYS A 42 13.21 9.72 4.56
N PHE A 43 12.28 10.65 4.51
CA PHE A 43 12.28 11.72 3.52
C PHE A 43 12.96 12.97 4.08
N SER A 44 13.89 13.54 3.31
CA SER A 44 14.61 14.77 3.64
C SER A 44 14.50 15.85 2.57
N ASP A 45 14.04 15.49 1.37
CA ASP A 45 14.28 16.29 0.17
C ASP A 45 13.04 17.10 -0.23
N PHE A 46 12.56 17.96 0.68
CA PHE A 46 11.34 18.76 0.52
C PHE A 46 11.38 19.77 -0.65
N ASN A 47 12.58 20.18 -1.08
CA ASN A 47 12.75 21.13 -2.19
C ASN A 47 12.76 20.45 -3.58
N SER A 48 12.55 19.13 -3.65
CA SER A 48 12.58 18.39 -4.91
C SER A 48 11.21 18.36 -5.58
N GLU A 49 11.03 19.18 -6.64
CA GLU A 49 9.78 19.21 -7.43
C GLU A 49 9.43 17.85 -8.04
N GLY A 50 10.44 17.01 -8.33
CA GLY A 50 10.23 15.67 -8.90
C GLY A 50 9.73 14.61 -7.93
N ALA A 51 9.91 14.81 -6.61
CA ALA A 51 9.42 13.88 -5.60
C ALA A 51 7.98 14.20 -5.17
N LEU A 52 7.59 15.48 -5.20
CA LEU A 52 6.25 15.92 -4.87
C LEU A 52 5.28 15.48 -5.98
N ILE A 53 4.36 14.58 -5.64
CA ILE A 53 3.39 14.06 -6.61
C ILE A 53 1.98 14.59 -6.39
N TRP A 54 1.65 14.95 -5.16
CA TRP A 54 0.35 15.49 -4.81
C TRP A 54 0.51 16.54 -3.72
N HIS A 55 -0.02 17.73 -3.98
CA HIS A 55 -0.17 18.78 -2.99
C HIS A 55 -1.62 19.22 -3.01
N GLU A 56 -2.27 19.21 -1.84
CA GLU A 56 -3.65 19.62 -1.66
C GLU A 56 -3.71 20.58 -0.47
N THR A 57 -4.24 21.78 -0.69
CA THR A 57 -4.32 22.83 0.34
C THR A 57 -5.74 23.02 0.83
N ASN A 58 -5.89 23.55 2.04
CA ASN A 58 -7.16 23.94 2.64
C ASN A 58 -8.14 22.78 2.67
N ILE A 59 -7.66 21.60 3.03
CA ILE A 59 -8.47 20.40 3.15
C ILE A 59 -9.34 20.57 4.40
N PRO A 60 -10.68 20.65 4.24
CA PRO A 60 -11.56 20.77 5.38
C PRO A 60 -11.64 19.43 6.12
N TYR A 61 -11.53 19.45 7.44
CA TYR A 61 -11.56 18.25 8.29
C TYR A 61 -12.93 17.52 8.32
N ALA A 62 -13.96 18.04 7.66
CA ALA A 62 -15.34 17.73 8.01
C ALA A 62 -16.37 17.86 6.87
N VAL A 63 -16.04 17.41 5.64
CA VAL A 63 -17.05 17.41 4.56
C VAL A 63 -17.67 16.04 4.45
N TRP A 64 -18.93 15.91 4.86
CA TRP A 64 -19.77 14.77 4.50
C TRP A 64 -20.41 15.03 3.15
N GLY A 65 -20.01 14.28 2.12
CA GLY A 65 -20.55 14.40 0.78
C GLY A 65 -19.61 13.90 -0.31
N PRO A 66 -20.00 13.98 -1.59
CA PRO A 66 -19.16 13.53 -2.71
C PRO A 66 -17.84 14.31 -2.84
N GLN A 67 -17.75 15.51 -2.26
CA GLN A 67 -16.52 16.32 -2.21
C GLN A 67 -15.53 15.91 -1.11
N SER A 68 -15.88 14.91 -0.29
CA SER A 68 -15.00 14.40 0.78
C SER A 68 -13.86 13.53 0.25
N THR A 69 -14.03 12.99 -0.95
CA THR A 69 -13.10 12.06 -1.57
C THR A 69 -12.42 12.75 -2.75
N ARG A 70 -11.09 12.76 -2.73
CA ARG A 70 -10.26 13.25 -3.83
C ARG A 70 -9.45 12.09 -4.37
N SER A 71 -9.25 12.03 -5.69
CA SER A 71 -8.47 10.98 -6.31
C SER A 71 -7.46 11.53 -7.31
N LEU A 72 -6.25 10.99 -7.29
CA LEU A 72 -5.17 11.32 -8.21
C LEU A 72 -4.66 10.05 -8.87
N SER A 73 -4.62 10.04 -10.21
CA SER A 73 -4.00 8.96 -10.99
C SER A 73 -2.69 9.45 -11.59
N LEU A 74 -1.57 8.90 -11.13
CA LEU A 74 -0.23 9.21 -11.61
C LEU A 74 0.35 8.01 -12.36
N LYS A 75 1.08 8.29 -13.44
CA LYS A 75 1.92 7.30 -14.09
C LYS A 75 3.38 7.47 -13.63
N TYR A 76 3.84 6.55 -12.80
CA TYR A 76 5.19 6.55 -12.27
C TYR A 76 6.14 5.76 -13.19
N TYR A 77 7.32 6.33 -13.44
CA TYR A 77 8.37 5.68 -14.21
C TYR A 77 9.48 5.23 -13.26
N PRO A 78 9.65 3.91 -13.06
CA PRO A 78 10.61 3.40 -12.10
C PRO A 78 12.05 3.66 -12.57
N SER A 79 12.89 4.08 -11.61
CA SER A 79 14.33 4.23 -11.80
C SER A 79 14.99 2.86 -12.07
N GLU A 80 16.27 2.90 -12.47
CA GLU A 80 17.06 1.68 -12.61
C GLU A 80 17.32 1.00 -11.25
N ALA A 81 17.53 1.78 -10.19
CA ALA A 81 17.67 1.25 -8.84
C ALA A 81 16.40 0.49 -8.39
N LEU A 82 15.22 1.02 -8.72
CA LEU A 82 13.96 0.34 -8.40
C LEU A 82 13.81 -1.00 -9.13
N LYS A 83 14.29 -1.08 -10.39
CA LYS A 83 14.30 -2.33 -11.17
C LYS A 83 15.19 -3.40 -10.55
N HIS A 84 16.23 -2.98 -9.85
CA HIS A 84 17.18 -3.85 -9.18
C HIS A 84 16.83 -4.08 -7.71
N ASN A 85 15.57 -4.49 -7.45
CA ASN A 85 15.03 -4.76 -6.12
C ASN A 85 15.06 -3.54 -5.16
N GLY A 86 14.95 -2.32 -5.70
CA GLY A 86 14.81 -1.12 -4.88
C GLY A 86 13.43 -1.03 -4.19
N SER A 87 13.41 -0.40 -3.03
CA SER A 87 12.18 -0.05 -2.32
C SER A 87 11.66 1.32 -2.77
N LEU A 88 10.34 1.52 -2.67
CA LEU A 88 9.72 2.82 -2.86
C LEU A 88 8.73 3.08 -1.75
N TYR A 89 8.74 4.32 -1.27
CA TYR A 89 7.90 4.80 -0.20
C TYR A 89 7.10 6.02 -0.66
N ALA A 90 5.86 6.08 -0.18
CA ALA A 90 5.03 7.26 -0.23
C ALA A 90 5.09 7.93 1.14
N HIS A 91 5.61 9.14 1.19
CA HIS A 91 5.66 9.97 2.39
C HIS A 91 4.53 10.96 2.33
N VAL A 92 3.60 10.84 3.27
CA VAL A 92 2.46 11.73 3.38
C VAL A 92 2.71 12.65 4.57
N PHE A 93 2.75 13.94 4.30
CA PHE A 93 2.84 14.98 5.31
C PHE A 93 1.52 15.71 5.38
N PHE A 94 1.08 15.96 6.60
CA PHE A 94 -0.03 16.83 6.92
C PHE A 94 0.49 17.94 7.80
N ALA A 95 0.07 19.16 7.52
CA ALA A 95 0.29 20.28 8.41
C ALA A 95 -0.94 21.18 8.41
N ARG A 96 -1.18 21.84 9.54
CA ARG A 96 -2.22 22.85 9.62
C ARG A 96 -1.98 23.91 8.56
N SER A 97 -3.03 24.34 7.86
CA SER A 97 -2.93 25.34 6.79
C SER A 97 -2.16 26.57 7.27
N GLY A 98 -1.11 26.92 6.52
CA GLY A 98 -0.17 27.99 6.85
C GLY A 98 1.09 27.57 7.61
N TYR A 99 1.25 26.30 7.98
CA TYR A 99 2.50 25.77 8.56
C TYR A 99 3.27 24.93 7.53
N PRO A 100 4.61 25.02 7.50
CA PRO A 100 5.42 24.20 6.59
C PRO A 100 5.49 22.73 7.07
N PRO A 101 5.57 21.76 6.15
CA PRO A 101 5.76 20.35 6.50
C PRO A 101 7.23 19.98 6.80
N ASP A 102 8.19 20.84 6.44
CA ASP A 102 9.62 20.58 6.58
C ASP A 102 10.10 20.82 8.02
N PRO A 103 10.64 19.81 8.72
CA PRO A 103 11.18 19.97 10.08
C PRO A 103 12.37 20.94 10.21
N ASN A 104 13.02 21.29 9.10
CA ASN A 104 14.15 22.24 9.08
C ASN A 104 13.70 23.70 8.98
N ASP A 105 12.43 23.95 8.68
CA ASP A 105 11.91 25.31 8.57
C ASP A 105 11.76 25.94 9.98
N PRO A 106 12.19 27.19 10.19
CA PRO A 106 11.99 27.88 11.47
C PRO A 106 10.52 28.02 11.88
N GLU A 107 9.58 28.00 10.93
CA GLU A 107 8.14 28.10 11.20
C GLU A 107 7.48 26.73 11.44
N TYR A 108 8.24 25.63 11.38
CA TYR A 108 7.73 24.28 11.62
C TYR A 108 7.27 24.08 13.07
N ASP A 109 6.04 23.61 13.23
CA ASP A 109 5.48 23.21 14.52
C ASP A 109 5.16 21.70 14.55
N LYS A 110 5.84 20.99 15.45
CA LYS A 110 5.67 19.54 15.68
C LYS A 110 4.26 19.16 16.14
N LEU A 111 3.51 20.10 16.74
CA LEU A 111 2.14 19.85 17.17
C LEU A 111 1.13 20.10 16.05
N ALA A 112 1.52 20.88 15.03
CA ALA A 112 0.68 21.25 13.90
C ALA A 112 0.98 20.41 12.64
N ALA A 113 2.07 19.64 12.63
CA ALA A 113 2.47 18.81 11.50
C ALA A 113 2.74 17.35 11.90
N PHE A 114 2.33 16.41 11.05
CA PHE A 114 2.60 14.99 11.23
C PHE A 114 2.91 14.30 9.90
N GLU A 115 3.72 13.24 9.97
CA GLU A 115 4.15 12.47 8.81
C GLU A 115 3.72 11.00 8.91
N ARG A 116 3.48 10.38 7.76
CA ARG A 116 3.29 8.94 7.61
C ARG A 116 3.97 8.42 6.35
N THR A 117 4.87 7.45 6.55
CA THR A 117 5.52 6.73 5.46
C THR A 117 4.79 5.42 5.16
N HIS A 118 4.49 5.16 3.90
CA HIS A 118 3.87 3.92 3.43
C HIS A 118 4.73 3.23 2.35
N PRO A 119 5.09 1.94 2.51
CA PRO A 119 5.81 1.20 1.46
C PRO A 119 4.86 0.89 0.29
N VAL A 120 5.24 1.38 -0.89
CA VAL A 120 4.54 1.14 -2.16
C VAL A 120 4.92 -0.21 -2.75
N VAL A 121 6.20 -0.58 -2.62
CA VAL A 121 6.74 -1.89 -2.99
C VAL A 121 6.69 -2.82 -1.79
N ILE A 122 6.16 -4.02 -1.98
CA ILE A 122 6.16 -5.10 -0.98
C ILE A 122 6.83 -6.34 -1.55
N TYR A 123 7.63 -7.03 -0.74
CA TYR A 123 8.25 -8.28 -1.14
C TYR A 123 7.42 -9.43 -0.58
N LEU A 124 6.98 -10.33 -1.45
CA LEU A 124 6.25 -11.52 -1.05
C LEU A 124 6.93 -12.75 -1.63
N PRO A 125 6.87 -13.89 -0.91
CA PRO A 125 7.38 -15.14 -1.43
C PRO A 125 6.56 -15.55 -2.65
N LYS A 126 7.25 -16.00 -3.70
CA LYS A 126 6.61 -16.50 -4.92
C LYS A 126 5.66 -17.64 -4.57
N SER A 127 4.39 -17.50 -4.93
CA SER A 127 3.44 -18.59 -4.74
C SER A 127 3.84 -19.78 -5.62
N ARG A 128 3.89 -20.97 -5.03
CA ARG A 128 4.20 -22.18 -5.76
C ARG A 128 2.97 -22.62 -6.54
N ALA A 129 3.09 -22.71 -7.86
CA ALA A 129 1.97 -22.99 -8.75
C ALA A 129 1.43 -24.43 -8.63
N ASP A 130 2.19 -25.34 -8.00
CA ASP A 130 2.05 -26.78 -8.29
C ASP A 130 1.19 -27.61 -7.33
N LYS A 131 0.38 -27.00 -6.44
CA LYS A 131 -0.52 -27.79 -5.58
C LYS A 131 -1.94 -27.24 -5.53
N ARG A 132 -2.57 -27.06 -6.69
CA ARG A 132 -4.05 -27.00 -6.75
C ARG A 132 -4.59 -28.44 -6.60
N LYS A 133 -4.97 -28.82 -5.38
CA LYS A 133 -5.84 -29.99 -5.19
C LYS A 133 -7.22 -29.63 -5.74
N SER A 134 -7.68 -30.32 -6.77
CA SER A 134 -9.03 -30.16 -7.30
C SER A 134 -10.05 -30.50 -6.22
N LEU A 135 -10.83 -29.52 -5.75
CA LEU A 135 -11.88 -29.70 -4.75
C LEU A 135 -13.20 -30.21 -5.34
N LEU A 136 -13.25 -30.40 -6.66
CA LEU A 136 -14.38 -30.98 -7.37
C LEU A 136 -14.01 -32.43 -7.70
N GLY A 137 -14.22 -33.32 -6.74
CA GLY A 137 -14.25 -34.75 -7.00
C GLY A 137 -15.51 -35.06 -7.80
N ASN A 138 -15.36 -35.45 -9.06
CA ASN A 138 -16.48 -35.94 -9.85
C ASN A 138 -16.94 -37.29 -9.27
N SER A 139 -18.00 -37.29 -8.46
CA SER A 139 -18.73 -38.50 -8.13
C SER A 139 -19.61 -38.88 -9.32
N LYS A 140 -19.14 -39.81 -10.15
CA LYS A 140 -20.00 -40.67 -10.96
C LYS A 140 -19.71 -42.13 -10.61
N GLU A 141 -20.55 -42.56 -9.67
CA GLU A 141 -20.99 -43.90 -9.29
C GLU A 141 -20.74 -45.03 -10.32
N SER A 142 -20.03 -46.07 -9.88
CA SER A 142 -20.47 -47.47 -10.07
C SER A 142 -19.79 -48.39 -9.05
N ASP A 143 -20.64 -48.88 -8.15
CA ASP A 143 -20.59 -50.07 -7.30
C ASP A 143 -19.74 -50.18 -6.02
N GLU A 144 -20.44 -50.72 -5.01
CA GLU A 144 -20.20 -50.82 -3.57
C GLU A 144 -18.96 -51.63 -3.15
N VAL A 145 -18.29 -51.24 -2.05
CA VAL A 145 -18.14 -52.04 -0.80
C VAL A 145 -17.70 -51.12 0.38
N VAL A 146 -18.64 -50.94 1.31
CA VAL A 146 -18.61 -50.79 2.78
C VAL A 146 -17.26 -50.63 3.55
N LYS A 147 -17.23 -49.53 4.35
CA LYS A 147 -16.60 -49.25 5.68
C LYS A 147 -15.06 -49.19 5.87
N ALA A 148 -14.62 -47.94 6.10
CA ALA A 148 -14.06 -47.36 7.32
C ALA A 148 -12.83 -47.98 8.04
N SER A 149 -12.01 -47.03 8.54
CA SER A 149 -10.99 -47.06 9.59
C SER A 149 -9.58 -47.58 9.27
N GLU A 150 -8.70 -46.59 9.08
CA GLU A 150 -7.42 -46.36 9.78
C GLU A 150 -6.18 -47.25 9.57
N MET A 151 -5.09 -46.53 9.27
CA MET A 151 -3.67 -46.77 9.59
C MET A 151 -2.93 -47.94 8.94
N VAL A 152 -2.14 -47.64 7.90
CA VAL A 152 -0.67 -47.83 7.80
C VAL A 152 -0.21 -47.07 6.55
N GLU A 153 0.51 -45.96 6.69
CA GLU A 153 1.98 -45.88 6.61
C GLU A 153 2.52 -46.49 5.31
N ASP A 154 2.89 -45.61 4.38
CA ASP A 154 4.08 -45.84 3.57
C ASP A 154 4.77 -44.51 3.28
N THR A 155 5.95 -44.45 3.85
CA THR A 155 6.97 -43.42 3.81
C THR A 155 7.41 -43.11 2.36
N GLN A 156 7.72 -41.83 2.13
CA GLN A 156 8.77 -41.36 1.21
C GLN A 156 8.52 -41.40 -0.32
N ALA A 157 8.02 -40.27 -0.85
CA ALA A 157 8.48 -39.62 -2.08
C ALA A 157 7.75 -38.26 -2.18
N ASP A 158 8.32 -37.07 -2.25
CA ASP A 158 9.66 -36.61 -2.56
C ASP A 158 9.85 -35.27 -1.83
N SER A 159 10.80 -35.24 -0.91
CA SER A 159 11.33 -34.01 -0.33
C SER A 159 12.30 -33.38 -1.33
N LYS A 160 11.80 -32.70 -2.38
CA LYS A 160 12.63 -31.89 -3.28
C LYS A 160 11.87 -30.71 -3.84
N ASP A 161 11.61 -29.75 -2.98
CA ASP A 161 11.68 -28.35 -3.40
C ASP A 161 11.93 -27.47 -2.16
N GLU A 162 12.94 -27.79 -1.36
CA GLU A 162 13.42 -26.91 -0.29
C GLU A 162 14.53 -26.00 -0.85
N GLY A 163 14.30 -25.46 -2.05
CA GLY A 163 15.11 -24.38 -2.58
C GLY A 163 14.89 -23.09 -1.78
N PRO A 164 15.84 -22.13 -1.82
CA PRO A 164 15.65 -20.79 -1.27
C PRO A 164 14.32 -20.21 -1.76
N VAL A 165 13.53 -19.63 -0.86
CA VAL A 165 12.26 -19.00 -1.23
C VAL A 165 12.56 -17.82 -2.13
N ASP A 166 12.18 -17.91 -3.40
CA ASP A 166 12.26 -16.80 -4.33
C ASP A 166 11.32 -15.67 -3.87
N TRP A 167 11.88 -14.49 -3.61
CA TRP A 167 11.13 -13.29 -3.26
C TRP A 167 10.87 -12.47 -4.52
N ILE A 168 9.63 -11.99 -4.66
CA ILE A 168 9.24 -11.12 -5.77
C ILE A 168 8.75 -9.79 -5.20
N SER A 169 9.19 -8.69 -5.80
CA SER A 169 8.67 -7.35 -5.53
C SER A 169 7.31 -7.16 -6.21
N TYR A 170 6.27 -6.94 -5.43
CA TYR A 170 4.95 -6.56 -5.88
C TYR A 170 4.72 -5.07 -5.67
N TRP A 171 4.00 -4.46 -6.60
CA TRP A 171 3.62 -3.06 -6.54
C TRP A 171 2.19 -2.91 -6.05
N LYS A 172 1.93 -1.97 -5.13
CA LYS A 172 0.57 -1.57 -4.75
C LYS A 172 0.08 -0.49 -5.70
N PRO A 173 -0.89 -0.80 -6.60
CA PRO A 173 -1.37 0.19 -7.56
C PRO A 173 -2.25 1.27 -6.90
N ASN A 174 -2.82 1.00 -5.73
CA ASN A 174 -3.74 1.90 -5.06
C ASN A 174 -3.26 2.21 -3.64
N ILE A 175 -3.28 3.48 -3.27
CA ILE A 175 -2.97 3.99 -1.93
C ILE A 175 -4.18 4.80 -1.47
N THR A 176 -4.69 4.50 -0.27
CA THR A 176 -5.82 5.24 0.31
C THR A 176 -5.38 5.91 1.59
N ILE A 177 -5.60 7.22 1.67
CA ILE A 177 -5.25 8.09 2.78
C ILE A 177 -6.55 8.53 3.44
N ASN A 178 -6.75 8.12 4.68
CA ASN A 178 -7.92 8.53 5.46
C ASN A 178 -7.46 9.48 6.57
N LEU A 179 -7.94 10.71 6.52
CA LEU A 179 -7.75 11.69 7.59
C LEU A 179 -8.89 11.53 8.60
N VAL A 180 -8.53 11.13 9.82
CA VAL A 180 -9.44 10.87 10.93
C VAL A 180 -8.98 11.67 12.13
N ASP A 181 -9.89 12.41 12.75
CA ASP A 181 -9.64 13.09 14.03
C ASP A 181 -10.28 12.31 15.19
N ASP A 182 -9.65 12.36 16.37
CA ASP A 182 -10.23 11.90 17.62
C ASP A 182 -10.64 13.10 18.48
N PHE A 183 -11.95 13.38 18.52
CA PHE A 183 -12.52 14.49 19.29
C PHE A 183 -12.72 14.18 20.77
N THR A 184 -12.11 13.12 21.31
CA THR A 184 -12.24 12.78 22.72
C THR A 184 -11.54 13.83 23.59
N ARG A 185 -12.29 14.86 24.01
CA ARG A 185 -11.82 15.86 24.97
C ARG A 185 -11.68 15.18 26.33
N TYR A 186 -10.46 14.83 26.70
CA TYR A 186 -10.15 14.41 28.06
C TYR A 186 -10.26 15.63 28.98
N VAL A 187 -11.28 15.63 29.84
CA VAL A 187 -11.40 16.62 30.91
C VAL A 187 -10.43 16.21 32.01
N CYS A 188 -9.30 16.89 32.13
CA CYS A 188 -8.46 16.78 33.32
C CYS A 188 -9.13 17.54 34.46
N PHE A 189 -9.39 16.86 35.58
CA PHE A 189 -9.79 17.43 36.87
C PHE A 189 -8.56 17.62 37.77
#